data_AF-A0A317N4I7-F1
#
_entry.id   AF-A0A317N4I7-F1
#
_cell.length_a   1.000
_cell.length_b   1.000
_cell.length_c   1.000
_cell.angle_alpha   90.00
_cell.angle_beta   90.00
_cell.angle_gamma   90.00
#
_symmetry.space_group_name_H-M   'P 1'
#
loop_
_entity.id
_entity.type
_entity.pdbx_description
1 polymer ?
#
loop_
_entity_poly.entity_id
_entity_poly.type
_entity_poly.pdbx_seq_one_letter_code
_entity_poly.pdbx_strand_id
1 'polypeptide(L)' 'MAPEERKKKEFKLFLFIAILLFPILAIAVVGGFGFSVWIYQTFTGPPGPPS' A
#
# COMPACT_ATOMS: atom_id res chain seq x y z
N MET A 1 8.48 -15.12 30.87
CA MET A 1 8.49 -13.77 30.25
C MET A 1 7.57 -12.88 31.06
N ALA A 2 8.08 -11.82 31.68
CA ALA A 2 7.24 -10.91 32.47
C ALA A 2 6.18 -10.24 31.57
N PRO A 3 4.97 -9.94 32.07
CA PRO A 3 3.87 -9.37 31.27
C PRO A 3 4.24 -8.07 30.53
N GLU A 4 5.16 -7.28 31.07
CA GLU A 4 5.71 -6.06 30.46
C GLU A 4 6.46 -6.30 29.14
N GLU A 5 7.19 -7.42 29.03
CA GLU A 5 7.97 -7.77 27.83
C GLU A 5 7.05 -8.11 26.64
N ARG A 6 5.86 -8.68 26.91
CA ARG A 6 4.88 -9.01 25.86
C ARG A 6 4.29 -7.76 25.22
N LYS A 7 3.83 -6.80 26.04
CA LYS A 7 3.25 -5.53 25.55
C LYS A 7 4.22 -4.75 24.66
N LYS A 8 5.50 -4.69 25.06
CA LYS A 8 6.55 -4.00 24.28
C LYS A 8 6.79 -4.66 22.92
N LYS A 9 6.68 -6.00 22.82
CA LYS A 9 6.82 -6.72 21.55
C LYS A 9 5.62 -6.51 20.63
N GLU A 10 4.41 -6.58 21.17
CA GLU A 10 3.17 -6.33 20.41
C GLU A 10 3.15 -4.91 19.84
N PHE A 11 3.55 -3.91 20.63
CA PHE A 11 3.64 -2.52 20.14
C PHE A 11 4.68 -2.34 19.04
N LYS A 12 5.86 -2.97 19.15
CA LYS A 12 6.87 -2.95 18.08
C LYS A 12 6.38 -3.63 16.80
N LEU A 13 5.66 -4.75 16.93
CA LEU A 13 5.07 -5.44 15.79
C LEU A 13 3.98 -4.59 15.13
N PHE A 14 3.14 -3.93 15.94
CA PHE A 14 2.13 -3.00 15.44
C PHE A 14 2.77 -1.85 14.65
N LEU A 15 3.80 -1.21 15.21
CA LEU A 15 4.55 -0.15 14.53
C LEU A 15 5.21 -0.64 13.24
N PHE A 16 5.80 -1.84 13.25
CA PHE A 16 6.39 -2.44 12.07
C PHE A 16 5.34 -2.64 10.96
N ILE A 17 4.18 -3.20 11.30
CA ILE A 17 3.10 -3.40 10.34
C ILE A 17 2.59 -2.03 9.82
N ALA A 18 2.32 -1.09 10.72
CA ALA A 18 1.77 0.22 10.37
C ALA A 18 2.71 1.06 9.49
N ILE A 19 4.02 1.04 9.76
CA ILE A 19 5.00 1.90 9.09
C ILE A 19 5.68 1.21 7.90
N LEU A 20 5.77 -0.12 7.90
CA LEU A 20 6.43 -0.85 6.81
C LEU A 20 5.43 -1.61 5.93
N LEU A 21 4.62 -2.48 6.54
CA LEU A 21 3.75 -3.38 5.77
C LEU A 21 2.69 -2.59 4.98
N PHE A 22 1.96 -1.69 5.65
CA PHE A 22 0.91 -0.90 5.01
C PHE A 22 1.45 0.03 3.92
N PRO A 23 2.57 0.75 4.10
CA PRO A 23 3.10 1.59 3.03
C PRO A 23 3.59 0.80 1.81
N ILE A 24 4.26 -0.34 2.01
CA ILE A 24 4.66 -1.21 0.89
C ILE A 24 3.41 -1.71 0.15
N LEU A 25 2.39 -2.13 0.89
CA LEU A 25 1.13 -2.58 0.30
C LEU A 25 0.44 -1.45 -0.49
N ALA A 26 0.43 -0.23 0.04
CA ALA A 26 -0.13 0.93 -0.64
C ALA A 26 0.60 1.22 -1.96
N ILE A 27 1.93 1.17 -1.98
CA ILE A 27 2.73 1.34 -3.20
C ILE A 27 2.41 0.24 -4.22
N ALA A 28 2.34 -1.02 -3.78
CA ALA A 28 2.02 -2.14 -4.67
C ALA A 28 0.62 -2.00 -5.29
N VAL A 29 -0.39 -1.64 -4.49
CA VAL A 29 -1.78 -1.50 -4.96
C VAL A 29 -1.94 -0.27 -5.83
N VAL A 30 -1.54 0.91 -5.37
CA VAL A 30 -1.71 2.17 -6.11
C VAL A 30 -0.82 2.20 -7.34
N GLY A 31 0.43 1.77 -7.22
CA GLY A 31 1.36 1.66 -8.34
C GLY A 31 0.92 0.62 -9.36
N GLY A 32 0.52 -0.57 -8.91
CA GLY A 32 0.01 -1.63 -9.80
C GLY A 32 -1.28 -1.23 -10.50
N PHE A 33 -2.21 -0.58 -9.80
CA PHE A 33 -3.45 -0.06 -10.38
C PHE A 33 -3.17 1.06 -11.38
N GLY A 34 -2.38 2.06 -11.01
CA GLY A 34 -2.02 3.16 -11.92
C GLY A 34 -1.27 2.67 -13.16
N PHE A 35 -0.37 1.69 -12.99
CA PHE A 35 0.31 1.05 -14.11
C PHE A 35 -0.65 0.26 -15.02
N SER A 36 -1.62 -0.45 -14.43
CA SER A 36 -2.66 -1.16 -15.20
C SER A 36 -3.51 -0.19 -16.01
N VAL A 37 -3.92 0.92 -15.40
CA VAL A 37 -4.65 2.01 -16.08
C VAL A 37 -3.80 2.62 -17.20
N TRP A 38 -2.52 2.86 -16.96
CA TRP A 38 -1.60 3.39 -17.98
C TRP A 38 -1.46 2.44 -19.17
N ILE A 39 -1.30 1.13 -18.92
CA ILE A 39 -1.29 0.12 -19.99
C ILE A 39 -2.60 0.18 -20.78
N TYR A 40 -3.73 0.17 -20.08
CA TYR A 40 -5.05 0.25 -20.71
C TYR A 40 -5.16 1.48 -21.62
N GLN A 41 -4.79 2.66 -21.12
CA GLN A 41 -4.78 3.91 -21.89
C GLN A 41 -3.83 3.88 -23.09
N THR A 42 -2.71 3.15 -23.01
CA THR A 42 -1.77 2.98 -24.13
C THR A 42 -2.43 2.26 -25.31
N PHE A 43 -3.38 1.36 -25.04
CA PHE A 43 -4.14 0.65 -26.07
C PHE A 43 -5.43 1.38 -26.49
N THR A 44 -6.14 2.03 -25.56
CA THR A 44 -7.46 2.64 -25.83
C THR A 44 -7.42 4.15 -26.08
N GLY A 45 -6.24 4.77 -25.98
CA GLY A 45 -6.09 6.22 -25.97
C GLY A 45 -6.46 6.84 -24.60
N PRO A 46 -6.08 8.10 -24.37
CA PRO A 46 -6.35 8.80 -23.12
C PRO A 46 -7.86 9.03 -22.89
N PRO A 47 -8.32 9.07 -21.63
CA PRO A 47 -9.72 9.38 -21.31
C PRO A 47 -10.08 10.77 -21.86
N GLY A 48 -11.21 10.86 -22.57
CA GLY A 48 -11.66 12.10 -23.21
C GLY A 48 -12.04 13.19 -22.20
N PRO A 49 -12.11 14.47 -22.64
CA PRO A 49 -12.48 15.59 -21.77
C PRO A 49 -13.87 15.40 -21.15
N PRO A 50 -14.09 15.86 -19.89
CA PRO A 50 -15.40 15.83 -19.27
C PRO A 50 -16.39 16.73 -20.04
N SER A 51 -17.58 16.20 -20.30
CA SER A 51 -18.72 16.89 -20.93
C SER A 51 -19.46 17.80 -19.97
#